data_AF-A0A938IRB7-F1
#
_entry.id   AF-A0A938IRB7-F1
#
_cell.length_a   1.000
_cell.length_b   1.000
_cell.length_c   1.000
_cell.angle_alpha   90.00
_cell.angle_beta   90.00
_cell.angle_gamma   90.00
#
_symmetry.space_group_name_H-M   'P 1'
#
loop_
_entity.id
_entity.type
_entity.pdbx_description
1 polymer ?
#
loop_
_entity_poly.entity_id
_entity_poly.type
_entity_poly.pdbx_seq_one_letter_code
_entity_poly.pdbx_strand_id
1 'polypeptide(L)'
;MDGKYEAALLERLRDLRTGAGLTPEQVEDRLMLGPGWITALEAGEIPPRIDLMLAVLRLLGKTLDDLVQNLPIDDPSRQLARQVWAEGNGDDVLIHFAYADYDAIYRLEHASVAEFDDVLKTLRDGLASAGDNGVRRAAIKTNAVAKAFLRAVALWPHANPSDLWWFLVSRAFCDPYNHPAADARRAFTQSWKRTGGWALEEVLVRHYGPFLKKRGVNLIMPPKKVKAQLLASVPTTYRLAANKVDALLTGDVGSKQVLFGVVHVKASIAERRTDDVPMSEALIKAGYTSPLWTMDCKSMPAANPVNKGEFGVARQSDADDASDKRKDIEDDGYFSACFSYNTRTVPTPSQQKAKARIQVCDFRNPDDQFSAFILREWQRFQARKGRN
;
A
#
# COMPACT_ATOMS: atom_id res chain seq x y z
N MET A 1 14.97 -12.62 -14.25
CA MET A 1 16.02 -11.60 -14.50
C MET A 1 16.42 -11.57 -15.98
N ASP A 2 16.05 -10.51 -16.71
CA ASP A 2 16.25 -10.37 -18.18
C ASP A 2 17.48 -9.51 -18.57
N GLY A 3 18.42 -9.31 -17.66
CA GLY A 3 19.65 -8.59 -17.96
C GLY A 3 20.62 -9.45 -18.76
N LYS A 4 20.60 -9.37 -20.10
CA LYS A 4 21.63 -10.00 -20.97
C LYS A 4 23.05 -9.71 -20.49
N TYR A 5 23.26 -8.52 -19.92
CA TYR A 5 24.52 -8.09 -19.32
C TYR A 5 24.88 -8.86 -18.04
N GLU A 6 23.91 -9.03 -17.12
CA GLU A 6 24.11 -9.75 -15.87
C GLU A 6 24.36 -11.23 -16.13
N ALA A 7 23.56 -11.86 -17.00
CA ALA A 7 23.78 -13.25 -17.40
C ALA A 7 25.18 -13.47 -18.00
N ALA A 8 25.62 -12.60 -18.92
CA ALA A 8 26.96 -12.67 -19.49
C ALA A 8 28.07 -12.47 -18.44
N LEU A 9 27.86 -11.59 -17.46
CA LEU A 9 28.79 -11.35 -16.36
C LEU A 9 28.91 -12.57 -15.42
N LEU A 10 27.78 -13.20 -15.09
CA LEU A 10 27.74 -14.39 -14.23
C LEU A 10 28.30 -15.64 -14.93
N GLU A 11 28.04 -15.79 -16.23
CA GLU A 11 28.67 -16.81 -17.07
C GLU A 11 30.19 -16.62 -17.11
N ARG A 12 30.65 -15.38 -17.32
CA ARG A 12 32.08 -15.06 -17.28
C ARG A 12 32.72 -15.35 -15.93
N LEU A 13 32.02 -15.07 -14.82
CA LEU A 13 32.49 -15.40 -13.48
C LEU A 13 32.69 -16.91 -13.31
N ARG A 14 31.73 -17.72 -13.79
CA ARG A 14 31.80 -19.19 -13.81
C ARG A 14 32.98 -19.69 -14.63
N ASP A 15 33.23 -19.11 -15.80
CA ASP A 15 34.37 -19.45 -16.66
C ASP A 15 35.70 -19.16 -15.97
N LEU A 16 35.81 -17.99 -15.33
CA LEU A 16 37.02 -17.62 -14.58
C LEU A 16 37.27 -18.58 -13.40
N ARG A 17 36.22 -18.98 -12.67
CA ARG A 17 36.33 -19.98 -11.59
C ARG A 17 36.78 -21.33 -12.13
N THR A 18 36.16 -21.79 -13.21
CA THR A 18 36.46 -23.09 -13.82
C THR A 18 37.87 -23.11 -14.40
N GLY A 19 38.31 -22.01 -15.02
CA GLY A 19 39.69 -21.83 -15.49
C GLY A 19 40.73 -21.80 -14.38
N ALA A 20 40.34 -21.46 -13.15
CA ALA A 20 41.18 -21.55 -11.95
C ALA A 20 41.17 -22.95 -11.30
N GLY A 21 40.39 -23.90 -11.85
CA GLY A 21 40.30 -25.28 -11.35
C GLY A 21 39.58 -25.42 -10.00
N LEU A 22 38.73 -24.46 -9.62
CA LEU A 22 38.00 -24.49 -8.36
C LEU A 22 36.55 -24.92 -8.56
N THR A 23 36.04 -25.76 -7.65
CA THR A 23 34.59 -26.04 -7.57
C THR A 23 33.86 -24.94 -6.79
N PRO A 24 32.54 -24.81 -6.94
CA PRO A 24 31.74 -23.90 -6.12
C PRO A 24 31.97 -24.10 -4.62
N GLU A 25 31.99 -25.34 -4.15
CA GLU A 25 32.16 -25.69 -2.72
C GLU A 25 33.53 -25.27 -2.19
N GLN A 26 34.57 -25.35 -3.02
CA GLN A 26 35.91 -24.89 -2.65
C GLN A 26 35.98 -23.36 -2.52
N VAL A 27 35.24 -22.64 -3.37
CA VAL A 27 35.13 -21.18 -3.24
C VAL A 27 34.34 -20.82 -1.98
N GLU A 28 33.24 -21.53 -1.72
CA GLU A 28 32.40 -21.34 -0.53
C GLU A 28 33.18 -21.58 0.76
N ASP A 29 33.92 -22.68 0.86
CA ASP A 29 34.77 -23.00 2.01
C ASP A 29 35.83 -21.91 2.26
N ARG A 30 36.53 -21.47 1.21
CA ARG A 30 37.57 -20.44 1.32
C ARG A 30 37.05 -19.06 1.65
N LEU A 31 35.83 -18.72 1.24
CA LEU A 31 35.19 -17.44 1.53
C LEU A 31 34.26 -17.50 2.76
N MET A 32 34.18 -18.65 3.43
CA MET A 32 33.29 -18.90 4.56
C MET A 32 31.81 -18.62 4.24
N LEU A 33 31.38 -19.02 3.05
CA LEU A 33 29.99 -18.92 2.60
C LEU A 33 29.22 -20.19 2.98
N GLY A 34 27.90 -20.06 3.07
CA GLY A 34 27.03 -21.24 3.19
C GLY A 34 27.06 -22.08 1.91
N PRO A 35 26.61 -23.35 1.97
CA PRO A 35 26.50 -24.20 0.79
C PRO A 35 25.55 -23.63 -0.27
N GLY A 36 25.96 -23.70 -1.54
CA GLY A 36 25.13 -23.39 -2.70
C GLY A 36 25.08 -21.90 -3.10
N TRP A 37 25.75 -21.01 -2.38
CA TRP A 37 25.81 -19.59 -2.71
C TRP A 37 26.49 -19.31 -4.05
N ILE A 38 27.58 -20.01 -4.37
CA ILE A 38 28.32 -19.78 -5.62
C ILE A 38 27.54 -20.34 -6.80
N THR A 39 26.93 -21.52 -6.64
CA THR A 39 26.06 -22.10 -7.66
C THR A 39 24.85 -21.21 -7.96
N ALA A 40 24.15 -20.74 -6.91
CA ALA A 40 23.00 -19.83 -7.07
C ALA A 40 23.41 -18.49 -7.70
N LEU A 41 24.57 -17.94 -7.31
CA LEU A 41 25.11 -16.71 -7.90
C LEU A 41 25.38 -16.89 -9.39
N GLU A 42 26.16 -17.92 -9.76
CA GLU A 42 26.52 -18.17 -11.15
C GLU A 42 25.34 -18.56 -12.02
N ALA A 43 24.28 -19.11 -11.44
CA ALA A 43 23.01 -19.41 -12.13
C ALA A 43 22.12 -18.16 -12.29
N GLY A 44 22.45 -17.04 -11.64
CA GLY A 44 21.60 -15.85 -11.61
C GLY A 44 20.33 -16.07 -10.79
N GLU A 45 20.33 -16.96 -9.81
CA GLU A 45 19.21 -17.17 -8.89
C GLU A 45 19.23 -16.15 -7.74
N ILE A 46 20.40 -15.58 -7.44
CA ILE A 46 20.58 -14.52 -6.45
C ILE A 46 21.26 -13.29 -7.07
N PRO A 47 20.92 -12.07 -6.63
CA PRO A 47 21.53 -10.86 -7.18
C PRO A 47 23.05 -10.77 -6.87
N PRO A 48 23.89 -10.43 -7.86
CA PRO A 48 25.33 -10.27 -7.67
C PRO A 48 25.62 -9.05 -6.82
N ARG A 49 26.26 -9.26 -5.67
CA ARG A 49 26.79 -8.15 -4.87
C ARG A 49 28.24 -7.87 -5.25
N ILE A 50 28.57 -6.61 -5.45
CA ILE A 50 29.92 -6.18 -5.86
C ILE A 50 30.99 -6.66 -4.87
N ASP A 51 30.73 -6.63 -3.57
CA ASP A 51 31.65 -7.12 -2.54
C ASP A 51 31.94 -8.61 -2.66
N LEU A 52 30.91 -9.43 -2.87
CA LEU A 52 31.05 -10.86 -3.11
C LEU A 52 31.80 -11.14 -4.42
N MET A 53 31.42 -10.48 -5.52
CA MET A 53 32.11 -10.64 -6.81
C MET A 53 33.59 -10.30 -6.72
N LEU A 54 33.95 -9.20 -6.06
CA LEU A 54 35.34 -8.82 -5.85
C LEU A 54 36.11 -9.81 -4.98
N ALA A 55 35.47 -10.37 -3.94
CA ALA A 55 36.08 -11.39 -3.09
C ALA A 55 36.37 -12.68 -3.88
N VAL A 56 35.42 -13.12 -4.71
CA VAL A 56 35.61 -14.27 -5.61
C VAL A 56 36.73 -13.98 -6.60
N LEU A 57 36.68 -12.86 -7.33
CA LEU A 57 37.74 -12.50 -8.30
C LEU A 57 39.13 -12.48 -7.67
N ARG A 58 39.26 -11.90 -6.46
CA ARG A 58 40.53 -11.88 -5.73
C ARG A 58 41.00 -13.29 -5.37
N LEU A 59 40.10 -14.17 -4.95
CA LEU A 59 40.43 -15.58 -4.69
C LEU A 59 40.92 -16.31 -5.95
N LEU A 60 40.38 -15.95 -7.12
CA LEU A 60 40.75 -16.50 -8.42
C LEU A 60 42.03 -15.87 -9.02
N GLY A 61 42.60 -14.85 -8.38
CA GLY A 61 43.72 -14.08 -8.95
C GLY A 61 43.30 -13.28 -10.19
N LYS A 62 42.04 -12.82 -10.23
CA LYS A 62 41.43 -12.05 -11.33
C LYS A 62 41.04 -10.65 -10.89
N THR A 63 40.79 -9.80 -11.87
CA THR A 63 40.41 -8.39 -11.73
C THR A 63 38.99 -8.15 -12.26
N LEU A 64 38.46 -6.95 -12.05
CA LEU A 64 37.20 -6.54 -12.68
C LEU A 64 37.32 -6.49 -14.21
N ASP A 65 38.48 -6.11 -14.75
CA ASP A 65 38.71 -6.06 -16.20
C ASP A 65 38.56 -7.45 -16.83
N ASP A 66 39.05 -8.49 -16.15
CA ASP A 66 38.87 -9.88 -16.60
C ASP A 66 37.40 -10.31 -16.64
N LEU A 67 36.59 -9.77 -15.72
CA LEU A 67 35.16 -10.05 -15.58
C LEU A 67 34.31 -9.31 -16.61
N VAL A 68 34.64 -8.05 -16.93
CA VAL A 68 33.85 -7.23 -17.87
C VAL A 68 34.30 -7.33 -19.32
N GLN A 69 35.38 -8.08 -19.58
CA GLN A 69 35.91 -8.26 -20.91
C GLN A 69 34.85 -8.85 -21.86
N ASN A 70 34.64 -8.19 -23.00
CA ASN A 70 33.68 -8.59 -24.04
C ASN A 70 32.20 -8.57 -23.62
N LEU A 71 31.84 -7.87 -22.54
CA LEU A 71 30.42 -7.66 -22.22
C LEU A 71 29.75 -6.84 -23.33
N PRO A 72 28.51 -7.18 -23.71
CA PRO A 72 27.75 -6.41 -24.68
C PRO A 72 27.53 -4.98 -24.17
N ILE A 73 27.97 -3.99 -24.94
CA ILE A 73 27.74 -2.57 -24.63
C ILE A 73 26.36 -2.20 -25.17
N ASP A 74 25.32 -2.42 -24.37
CA ASP A 74 23.97 -1.94 -24.65
C ASP A 74 23.69 -0.61 -23.91
N ASP A 75 22.62 0.08 -24.33
CA ASP A 75 22.19 1.40 -23.82
C ASP A 75 22.13 1.45 -22.28
N PRO A 76 22.97 2.28 -21.63
CA PRO A 76 23.06 2.35 -20.17
C PRO A 76 21.82 2.96 -19.50
N SER A 77 20.92 3.60 -20.24
CA SER A 77 19.73 4.26 -19.68
C SER A 77 18.64 3.30 -19.20
N ARG A 78 18.74 2.00 -19.52
CA ARG A 78 17.73 0.97 -19.18
C ARG A 78 18.22 -0.12 -18.20
N GLN A 79 19.41 0.01 -17.63
CA GLN A 79 20.09 -1.12 -16.95
C GLN A 79 20.13 -1.02 -15.42
N LEU A 80 19.58 0.03 -14.80
CA LEU A 80 19.52 0.06 -13.34
C LEU A 80 18.40 -0.88 -12.87
N ALA A 81 18.75 -1.98 -12.21
CA ALA A 81 17.80 -2.88 -11.59
C ALA A 81 16.95 -2.12 -10.54
N ARG A 82 15.73 -1.74 -10.94
CA ARG A 82 14.72 -1.15 -10.06
C ARG A 82 13.92 -2.26 -9.40
N GLN A 83 13.50 -2.04 -8.15
CA GLN A 83 12.59 -2.98 -7.49
C GLN A 83 11.17 -2.96 -8.07
N VAL A 84 10.83 -1.88 -8.78
CA VAL A 84 9.62 -1.76 -9.58
C VAL A 84 9.94 -1.01 -10.87
N TRP A 85 9.47 -1.53 -12.00
CA TRP A 85 9.62 -0.89 -13.31
C TRP A 85 8.46 -1.28 -14.22
N ALA A 86 8.38 -0.63 -15.38
CA ALA A 86 7.30 -0.80 -16.33
C ALA A 86 7.83 -0.98 -17.75
N GLU A 87 7.15 -1.82 -18.53
CA GLU A 87 7.28 -1.87 -19.98
C GLU A 87 5.92 -1.76 -20.67
N GLY A 88 5.93 -1.24 -21.90
CA GLY A 88 4.72 -1.16 -22.71
C GLY A 88 4.36 -2.53 -23.28
N ASN A 89 3.06 -2.83 -23.31
CA ASN A 89 2.49 -4.03 -23.92
C ASN A 89 1.19 -3.67 -24.64
N GLY A 90 1.31 -3.23 -25.89
CA GLY A 90 0.17 -2.68 -26.64
C GLY A 90 -0.33 -1.39 -25.99
N ASP A 91 -1.63 -1.34 -25.68
CA ASP A 91 -2.28 -0.20 -25.00
C ASP A 91 -2.14 -0.27 -23.46
N ASP A 92 -1.41 -1.25 -22.95
CA ASP A 92 -1.25 -1.52 -21.53
C ASP A 92 0.20 -1.38 -21.06
N VAL A 93 0.39 -1.39 -19.75
CA VAL A 93 1.70 -1.49 -19.12
C VAL A 93 1.81 -2.78 -18.30
N LEU A 94 2.94 -3.45 -18.41
CA LEU A 94 3.34 -4.51 -17.49
C LEU A 94 4.24 -3.93 -16.41
N ILE A 95 3.78 -3.97 -15.16
CA ILE A 95 4.53 -3.51 -13.99
C ILE A 95 5.23 -4.73 -13.38
N HIS A 96 6.54 -4.70 -13.37
CA HIS A 96 7.43 -5.75 -12.88
C HIS A 96 7.91 -5.43 -11.48
N PHE A 97 7.88 -6.40 -10.56
CA PHE A 97 8.40 -6.25 -9.19
C PHE A 97 8.70 -7.59 -8.53
N ALA A 98 9.65 -7.59 -7.60
CA ALA A 98 9.91 -8.77 -6.76
C ALA A 98 8.79 -9.00 -5.75
N TYR A 99 8.27 -10.23 -5.67
CA TYR A 99 7.24 -10.60 -4.71
C TYR A 99 7.44 -11.99 -4.12
N ALA A 100 8.04 -12.05 -2.92
CA ALA A 100 8.57 -13.29 -2.34
C ALA A 100 9.52 -13.95 -3.36
N ASP A 101 9.27 -15.21 -3.74
CA ASP A 101 10.14 -15.98 -4.63
C ASP A 101 9.78 -15.80 -6.12
N TYR A 102 9.03 -14.75 -6.46
CA TYR A 102 8.54 -14.49 -7.82
C TYR A 102 9.04 -13.15 -8.37
N ASP A 103 9.47 -13.16 -9.62
CA ASP A 103 9.50 -11.99 -10.51
C ASP A 103 8.06 -11.76 -10.99
N ALA A 104 7.30 -10.94 -10.25
CA ALA A 104 5.87 -10.77 -10.46
C ALA A 104 5.57 -9.67 -11.49
N ILE A 105 4.51 -9.91 -12.27
CA ILE A 105 3.99 -9.01 -13.29
C ILE A 105 2.55 -8.65 -12.95
N TYR A 106 2.27 -7.35 -12.89
CA TYR A 106 0.92 -6.81 -12.81
C TYR A 106 0.62 -6.03 -14.10
N ARG A 107 -0.42 -6.44 -14.83
CA ARG A 107 -0.89 -5.73 -16.02
C ARG A 107 -1.83 -4.60 -15.61
N LEU A 108 -1.46 -3.38 -15.99
CA LEU A 108 -2.29 -2.19 -15.86
C LEU A 108 -2.84 -1.84 -17.25
N GLU A 109 -4.16 -2.03 -17.41
CA GLU A 109 -4.83 -1.81 -18.68
C GLU A 109 -4.94 -0.32 -19.03
N HIS A 110 -4.90 0.01 -20.32
CA HIS A 110 -5.06 1.37 -20.85
C HIS A 110 -4.13 2.39 -20.15
N ALA A 111 -2.85 2.08 -20.15
CA ALA A 111 -1.81 2.86 -19.49
C ALA A 111 -0.56 2.94 -20.36
N SER A 112 0.25 3.97 -20.14
CA SER A 112 1.54 4.13 -20.79
C SER A 112 2.70 4.18 -19.79
N VAL A 113 3.90 3.81 -20.26
CA VAL A 113 5.13 3.89 -19.45
C VAL A 113 5.37 5.33 -18.97
N ALA A 114 5.03 6.33 -19.80
CA ALA A 114 5.16 7.74 -19.42
C ALA A 114 4.26 8.14 -18.23
N GLU A 115 3.04 7.60 -18.16
CA GLU A 115 2.14 7.82 -17.02
C GLU A 115 2.64 7.10 -15.76
N PHE A 116 3.17 5.88 -15.91
CA PHE A 116 3.84 5.17 -14.83
C PHE A 116 5.00 5.99 -14.26
N ASP A 117 5.87 6.51 -15.14
CA ASP A 117 7.00 7.35 -14.76
C ASP A 117 6.57 8.64 -14.06
N ASP A 118 5.45 9.23 -14.48
CA ASP A 118 4.89 10.42 -13.84
C ASP A 118 4.42 10.16 -12.39
N VAL A 119 3.83 8.99 -12.13
CA VAL A 119 3.48 8.57 -10.76
C VAL A 119 4.74 8.35 -9.92
N LEU A 120 5.74 7.64 -10.46
CA LEU A 120 7.02 7.41 -9.77
C LEU A 120 7.74 8.73 -9.49
N LYS A 121 7.77 9.64 -10.46
CA LYS A 121 8.35 10.98 -10.31
C LYS A 121 7.62 11.80 -9.26
N THR A 122 6.28 11.78 -9.25
CA THR A 122 5.47 12.43 -8.21
C THR A 122 5.84 11.94 -6.82
N LEU A 123 6.02 10.62 -6.66
CA LEU A 123 6.47 10.03 -5.39
C LEU A 123 7.90 10.48 -5.03
N ARG A 124 8.85 10.28 -5.94
CA ARG A 124 10.27 10.57 -5.75
C ARG A 124 10.52 12.03 -5.41
N ASP A 125 9.97 12.96 -6.19
CA ASP A 125 10.19 14.40 -5.99
C ASP A 125 9.53 14.87 -4.66
N GLY A 126 8.41 14.25 -4.28
CA GLY A 126 7.79 14.43 -2.97
C GLY A 126 8.68 13.93 -1.82
N LEU A 127 9.29 12.75 -1.97
CA LEU A 127 10.22 12.18 -0.99
C LEU A 127 11.54 12.96 -0.91
N ALA A 128 12.01 13.49 -2.04
CA ALA A 128 13.23 14.31 -2.12
C ALA A 128 13.12 15.62 -1.33
N SER A 129 11.89 16.14 -1.18
CA SER A 129 11.62 17.34 -0.38
C SER A 129 11.79 17.12 1.13
N ALA A 130 12.02 15.88 1.57
CA ALA A 130 12.14 15.51 2.97
C ALA A 130 13.52 15.88 3.55
N GLY A 131 13.66 17.11 4.06
CA GLY A 131 14.84 17.53 4.82
C GLY A 131 15.00 16.81 6.18
N ASP A 132 16.06 17.14 6.93
CA ASP A 132 16.51 16.37 8.11
C ASP A 132 15.70 16.54 9.41
N ASN A 133 14.62 17.32 9.42
CA ASN A 133 13.78 17.46 10.61
C ASN A 133 12.76 16.29 10.72
N GLY A 134 12.98 15.37 11.66
CA GLY A 134 12.27 14.09 11.78
C GLY A 134 10.72 14.16 11.81
N VAL A 135 10.11 15.16 12.46
CA VAL A 135 8.64 15.32 12.47
C VAL A 135 8.14 15.80 11.10
N ARG A 136 8.85 16.76 10.50
CA ARG A 136 8.57 17.26 9.15
C ARG A 136 8.75 16.14 8.12
N ARG A 137 9.74 15.28 8.31
CA ARG A 137 10.07 14.14 7.43
C ARG A 137 8.93 13.13 7.34
N ALA A 138 8.32 12.77 8.48
CA ALA A 138 7.18 11.85 8.51
C ALA A 138 5.99 12.41 7.72
N ALA A 139 5.63 13.68 7.95
CA ALA A 139 4.56 14.35 7.23
C ALA A 139 4.84 14.45 5.73
N ILE A 140 6.10 14.68 5.34
CA ILE A 140 6.50 14.73 3.92
C ILE A 140 6.35 13.36 3.26
N LYS A 141 6.78 12.27 3.90
CA LYS A 141 6.60 10.90 3.37
C LYS A 141 5.13 10.56 3.18
N THR A 142 4.30 10.83 4.19
CA THR A 142 2.84 10.68 4.12
C THR A 142 2.26 11.45 2.94
N ASN A 143 2.63 12.73 2.79
CA ASN A 143 2.16 13.59 1.70
C ASN A 143 2.61 13.09 0.32
N ALA A 144 3.85 12.66 0.18
CA ALA A 144 4.39 12.15 -1.08
C ALA A 144 3.65 10.90 -1.55
N VAL A 145 3.41 9.94 -0.64
CA VAL A 145 2.63 8.73 -0.94
C VAL A 145 1.19 9.07 -1.30
N ALA A 146 0.53 9.95 -0.54
CA ALA A 146 -0.84 10.36 -0.82
C ALA A 146 -0.97 11.06 -2.19
N LYS A 147 -0.01 11.94 -2.54
CA LYS A 147 0.03 12.59 -3.86
C LYS A 147 0.24 11.59 -4.99
N ALA A 148 1.18 10.65 -4.84
CA ALA A 148 1.44 9.64 -5.85
C ALA A 148 0.20 8.77 -6.10
N PHE A 149 -0.48 8.34 -5.03
CA PHE A 149 -1.71 7.57 -5.16
C PHE A 149 -2.84 8.38 -5.83
N LEU A 150 -3.08 9.62 -5.40
CA LEU A 150 -4.10 10.48 -6.00
C LEU A 150 -3.78 10.79 -7.48
N ARG A 151 -2.49 10.87 -7.84
CA ARG A 151 -2.06 11.00 -9.23
C ARG A 151 -2.37 9.73 -10.02
N ALA A 152 -2.08 8.54 -9.47
CA ALA A 152 -2.36 7.27 -10.12
C ALA A 152 -3.86 7.09 -10.42
N VAL A 153 -4.75 7.31 -9.44
CA VAL A 153 -6.21 7.17 -9.68
C VAL A 153 -6.78 8.25 -10.60
N ALA A 154 -6.12 9.41 -10.73
CA ALA A 154 -6.50 10.44 -11.68
C ALA A 154 -6.08 10.10 -13.12
N LEU A 155 -4.95 9.42 -13.30
CA LEU A 155 -4.47 8.93 -14.59
C LEU A 155 -5.25 7.69 -15.05
N TRP A 156 -5.53 6.77 -14.13
CA TRP A 156 -6.20 5.50 -14.42
C TRP A 156 -7.48 5.34 -13.59
N PRO A 157 -8.54 6.14 -13.88
CA PRO A 157 -9.79 6.11 -13.13
C PRO A 157 -10.56 4.79 -13.25
N HIS A 158 -10.25 3.97 -14.25
CA HIS A 158 -10.83 2.64 -14.47
C HIS A 158 -10.10 1.53 -13.70
N ALA A 159 -8.84 1.75 -13.31
CA ALA A 159 -8.05 0.76 -12.63
C ALA A 159 -8.56 0.52 -11.20
N ASN A 160 -8.36 -0.70 -10.69
CA ASN A 160 -8.70 -1.04 -9.32
C ASN A 160 -7.82 -0.21 -8.34
N PRO A 161 -8.40 0.70 -7.53
CA PRO A 161 -7.62 1.54 -6.64
C PRO A 161 -6.76 0.75 -5.66
N SER A 162 -7.26 -0.39 -5.18
CA SER A 162 -6.50 -1.31 -4.33
C SER A 162 -5.26 -1.87 -5.01
N ASP A 163 -5.34 -2.20 -6.31
CA ASP A 163 -4.18 -2.67 -7.09
C ASP A 163 -3.14 -1.57 -7.26
N LEU A 164 -3.56 -0.34 -7.56
CA LEU A 164 -2.65 0.81 -7.64
C LEU A 164 -1.95 1.08 -6.31
N TRP A 165 -2.68 0.96 -5.19
CA TRP A 165 -2.08 1.08 -3.87
C TRP A 165 -1.06 -0.03 -3.59
N TRP A 166 -1.43 -1.28 -3.91
CA TRP A 166 -0.70 -2.47 -3.52
C TRP A 166 0.46 -2.85 -4.47
N PHE A 167 0.23 -2.91 -5.77
CA PHE A 167 1.22 -3.35 -6.77
C PHE A 167 2.07 -2.20 -7.33
N LEU A 168 1.60 -0.96 -7.27
CA LEU A 168 2.35 0.20 -7.75
C LEU A 168 2.92 1.03 -6.59
N VAL A 169 2.09 1.75 -5.85
CA VAL A 169 2.54 2.77 -4.88
C VAL A 169 3.36 2.15 -3.74
N SER A 170 2.93 1.00 -3.19
CA SER A 170 3.68 0.34 -2.13
C SER A 170 5.07 -0.15 -2.58
N ARG A 171 5.17 -0.64 -3.83
CA ARG A 171 6.42 -1.13 -4.43
C ARG A 171 7.35 0.01 -4.77
N ALA A 172 6.81 1.07 -5.38
CA ALA A 172 7.55 2.29 -5.65
C ALA A 172 8.08 2.93 -4.36
N PHE A 173 7.32 2.92 -3.27
CA PHE A 173 7.82 3.40 -1.98
C PHE A 173 8.93 2.50 -1.41
N CYS A 174 8.91 1.19 -1.67
CA CYS A 174 9.94 0.29 -1.15
C CYS A 174 11.24 0.34 -1.96
N ASP A 175 11.19 0.80 -3.22
CA ASP A 175 12.35 1.01 -4.07
C ASP A 175 13.28 2.10 -3.51
N PRO A 176 14.53 1.77 -3.11
CA PRO A 176 15.49 2.72 -2.55
C PRO A 176 15.78 3.92 -3.45
N TYR A 177 15.72 3.76 -4.77
CA TYR A 177 16.06 4.82 -5.72
C TYR A 177 14.99 5.91 -5.83
N ASN A 178 13.82 5.71 -5.22
CA ASN A 178 12.81 6.75 -5.07
C ASN A 178 13.05 7.64 -3.83
N HIS A 179 14.04 7.32 -2.98
CA HIS A 179 14.38 8.09 -1.78
C HIS A 179 15.68 8.85 -1.95
N PRO A 180 15.90 9.92 -1.15
CA PRO A 180 17.22 10.55 -1.06
C PRO A 180 18.30 9.54 -0.69
N ALA A 181 19.51 9.73 -1.23
CA ALA A 181 20.67 8.87 -0.92
C ALA A 181 20.96 8.76 0.60
N ALA A 182 20.66 9.81 1.38
CA ALA A 182 20.76 9.80 2.83
C ALA A 182 19.89 8.72 3.52
N ASP A 183 18.85 8.22 2.83
CA ASP A 183 17.98 7.15 3.29
C ASP A 183 18.31 5.76 2.71
N ALA A 184 19.37 5.62 1.89
CA ALA A 184 19.66 4.40 1.15
C ALA A 184 19.81 3.13 2.02
N ARG A 185 20.18 3.27 3.30
CA ARG A 185 20.34 2.16 4.25
C ARG A 185 19.06 1.81 5.04
N ARG A 186 17.94 2.48 4.77
CA ARG A 186 16.70 2.26 5.53
C ARG A 186 15.96 1.01 5.07
N ALA A 187 15.33 0.34 6.03
CA ALA A 187 14.35 -0.71 5.77
C ALA A 187 13.00 -0.11 5.32
N PHE A 188 12.84 0.17 4.03
CA PHE A 188 11.65 0.83 3.50
C PHE A 188 10.36 0.02 3.68
N THR A 189 10.44 -1.32 3.69
CA THR A 189 9.29 -2.19 3.97
C THR A 189 8.71 -1.98 5.38
N GLN A 190 9.57 -1.76 6.39
CA GLN A 190 9.12 -1.41 7.74
C GLN A 190 8.63 0.04 7.80
N SER A 191 9.29 0.96 7.09
CA SER A 191 8.85 2.35 6.97
C SER A 191 7.46 2.47 6.33
N TRP A 192 7.15 1.59 5.36
CA TRP A 192 5.86 1.53 4.67
C TRP A 192 4.71 1.18 5.61
N LYS A 193 4.90 0.23 6.52
CA LYS A 193 3.86 -0.20 7.49
C LYS A 193 3.26 0.95 8.29
N ARG A 194 4.02 2.03 8.50
CA ARG A 194 3.56 3.25 9.17
C ARG A 194 3.14 4.34 8.19
N THR A 195 3.99 4.60 7.17
CA THR A 195 3.76 5.68 6.21
C THR A 195 2.51 5.43 5.36
N GLY A 196 2.30 4.18 4.92
CA GLY A 196 1.15 3.80 4.11
C GLY A 196 -0.17 4.01 4.85
N GLY A 197 -0.26 3.63 6.12
CA GLY A 197 -1.48 3.87 6.93
C GLY A 197 -1.85 5.35 6.98
N TRP A 198 -0.92 6.20 7.41
CA TRP A 198 -1.15 7.65 7.48
C TRP A 198 -1.41 8.29 6.12
N ALA A 199 -0.74 7.82 5.07
CA ALA A 199 -0.97 8.34 3.72
C ALA A 199 -2.36 8.00 3.22
N LEU A 200 -2.90 6.83 3.59
CA LEU A 200 -4.25 6.43 3.24
C LEU A 200 -5.31 7.30 3.94
N GLU A 201 -5.07 7.67 5.19
CA GLU A 201 -5.92 8.64 5.92
C GLU A 201 -5.91 10.01 5.22
N GLU A 202 -4.73 10.47 4.76
CA GLU A 202 -4.58 11.70 3.98
C GLU A 202 -5.29 11.63 2.63
N VAL A 203 -5.22 10.50 1.93
CA VAL A 203 -5.96 10.25 0.68
C VAL A 203 -7.46 10.41 0.90
N LEU A 204 -8.01 9.77 1.93
CA LEU A 204 -9.43 9.86 2.28
C LEU A 204 -9.86 11.32 2.48
N VAL A 205 -9.12 12.07 3.30
CA VAL A 205 -9.44 13.49 3.61
C VAL A 205 -9.35 14.36 2.36
N ARG A 206 -8.33 14.18 1.52
CA ARG A 206 -8.16 14.98 0.30
C ARG A 206 -9.23 14.69 -0.75
N HIS A 207 -9.63 13.42 -0.88
CA HIS A 207 -10.63 13.02 -1.86
C HIS A 207 -12.04 13.48 -1.45
N TYR A 208 -12.48 13.19 -0.21
CA TYR A 208 -13.85 13.48 0.23
C TYR A 208 -14.03 14.81 0.97
N GLY A 209 -12.99 15.32 1.63
CA GLY A 209 -13.07 16.49 2.50
C GLY A 209 -13.70 17.72 1.82
N PRO A 210 -13.21 18.15 0.64
CA PRO A 210 -13.80 19.28 -0.08
C PRO A 210 -15.26 19.06 -0.48
N PHE A 211 -15.62 17.84 -0.88
CA PHE A 211 -16.98 17.50 -1.30
C PHE A 211 -17.96 17.53 -0.11
N LEU A 212 -17.58 16.94 1.02
CA LEU A 212 -18.38 16.91 2.25
C LEU A 212 -18.50 18.30 2.87
N LYS A 213 -17.41 19.11 2.84
CA LYS A 213 -17.41 20.46 3.43
C LYS A 213 -18.43 21.38 2.78
N LYS A 214 -18.60 21.30 1.46
CA LYS A 214 -19.65 22.03 0.73
C LYS A 214 -21.07 21.70 1.19
N ARG A 215 -21.25 20.61 1.94
CA ARG A 215 -22.54 20.12 2.46
C ARG A 215 -22.59 20.14 4.00
N GLY A 216 -21.73 20.93 4.63
CA GLY A 216 -21.75 21.16 6.09
C GLY A 216 -21.11 20.06 6.94
N VAL A 217 -20.42 19.10 6.33
CA VAL A 217 -19.70 18.02 7.02
C VAL A 217 -18.20 18.20 6.84
N ASN A 218 -17.43 18.19 7.92
CA ASN A 218 -15.98 18.14 7.88
C ASN A 218 -15.48 16.70 8.13
N LEU A 219 -14.66 16.20 7.22
CA LEU A 219 -13.83 15.01 7.39
C LEU A 219 -12.40 15.47 7.62
N ILE A 220 -11.87 15.26 8.83
CA ILE A 220 -10.62 15.88 9.28
C ILE A 220 -9.72 14.92 10.08
N MET A 221 -8.42 15.20 10.05
CA MET A 221 -7.41 14.59 10.94
C MET A 221 -6.80 15.67 11.84
N PRO A 222 -7.50 16.09 12.92
CA PRO A 222 -7.00 17.17 13.75
C PRO A 222 -5.83 16.73 14.65
N PRO A 223 -5.02 17.68 15.15
CA PRO A 223 -3.97 17.40 16.13
C PRO A 223 -4.51 16.67 17.36
N LYS A 224 -3.65 15.87 18.00
CA LYS A 224 -4.00 14.98 19.14
C LYS A 224 -4.83 15.67 20.23
N LYS A 225 -4.52 16.92 20.59
CA LYS A 225 -5.24 17.68 21.62
C LYS A 225 -6.70 17.95 21.22
N VAL A 226 -6.92 18.44 20.00
CA VAL A 226 -8.26 18.72 19.46
C VAL A 226 -9.04 17.42 19.28
N LYS A 227 -8.38 16.36 18.79
CA LYS A 227 -8.96 15.02 18.66
C LYS A 227 -9.46 14.50 20.02
N ALA A 228 -8.65 14.61 21.08
CA ALA A 228 -9.04 14.20 22.43
C ALA A 228 -10.22 15.02 22.98
N GLN A 229 -10.27 16.33 22.73
CA GLN A 229 -11.37 17.20 23.15
C GLN A 229 -12.69 16.82 22.48
N LEU A 230 -12.67 16.56 21.17
CA LEU A 230 -13.86 16.14 20.44
C LEU A 230 -14.39 14.79 20.95
N LEU A 231 -13.50 13.82 21.17
CA LEU A 231 -13.87 12.49 21.67
C LEU A 231 -14.41 12.53 23.11
N ALA A 232 -13.95 13.46 23.95
CA ALA A 232 -14.45 13.62 25.32
C ALA A 232 -15.93 14.05 25.37
N SER A 233 -16.49 14.57 24.28
CA SER A 233 -17.91 14.93 24.19
C SER A 233 -18.85 13.75 23.90
N VAL A 234 -18.30 12.57 23.61
CA VAL A 234 -19.10 11.37 23.32
C VAL A 234 -19.60 10.76 24.64
N PRO A 235 -20.91 10.60 24.85
CA PRO A 235 -21.48 10.02 26.07
C PRO A 235 -21.31 8.50 26.06
N THR A 236 -20.11 8.01 26.39
CA THR A 236 -19.80 6.58 26.48
C THR A 236 -18.94 6.27 27.70
N THR A 237 -19.14 5.08 28.28
CA THR A 237 -18.32 4.58 29.40
C THR A 237 -16.99 3.98 28.93
N TYR A 238 -16.85 3.73 27.62
CA TYR A 238 -15.63 3.21 27.04
C TYR A 238 -14.61 4.34 26.80
N ARG A 239 -13.33 4.08 27.09
CA ARG A 239 -12.26 5.06 26.87
C ARG A 239 -11.91 5.16 25.37
N LEU A 240 -12.34 6.23 24.73
CA LEU A 240 -11.97 6.53 23.34
C LEU A 240 -10.51 7.02 23.24
N ALA A 241 -9.62 6.14 22.78
CA ALA A 241 -8.21 6.43 22.65
C ALA A 241 -7.92 7.27 21.39
N ALA A 242 -7.53 8.54 21.54
CA ALA A 242 -7.28 9.45 20.41
C ALA A 242 -6.23 8.95 19.39
N ASN A 243 -5.33 8.05 19.77
CA ASN A 243 -4.33 7.45 18.87
C ASN A 243 -4.86 6.27 18.04
N LYS A 244 -6.09 5.80 18.31
CA LYS A 244 -6.78 4.75 17.55
C LYS A 244 -7.79 5.31 16.54
N VAL A 245 -8.01 6.63 16.58
CA VAL A 245 -8.90 7.30 15.64
C VAL A 245 -8.08 7.77 14.45
N ASP A 246 -8.45 7.28 13.27
CA ASP A 246 -7.81 7.64 12.01
C ASP A 246 -8.34 9.03 11.55
N ALA A 247 -9.62 9.12 11.17
CA ALA A 247 -10.28 10.38 10.79
C ALA A 247 -11.57 10.67 11.59
N LEU A 248 -11.87 11.96 11.82
CA LEU A 248 -13.09 12.42 12.49
C LEU A 248 -14.10 12.99 11.51
N LEU A 249 -15.37 12.73 11.80
CA LEU A 249 -16.53 13.31 11.13
C LEU A 249 -17.20 14.32 12.06
N THR A 250 -17.25 15.55 11.63
CA THR A 250 -17.86 16.64 12.38
C THR A 250 -18.81 17.43 11.50
N GLY A 251 -19.82 18.06 12.09
CA GLY A 251 -20.67 19.01 11.38
C GLY A 251 -20.63 20.38 12.05
N ASP A 252 -20.83 21.41 11.25
CA ASP A 252 -20.91 22.78 11.74
C ASP A 252 -22.34 23.04 12.25
N VAL A 253 -22.49 23.34 13.55
CA VAL A 253 -23.78 23.69 14.18
C VAL A 253 -23.63 25.05 14.85
N GLY A 254 -24.13 26.09 14.19
CA GLY A 254 -23.86 27.47 14.59
C GLY A 254 -22.35 27.76 14.54
N SER A 255 -21.78 28.21 15.65
CA SER A 255 -20.34 28.46 15.79
C SER A 255 -19.53 27.25 16.32
N LYS A 256 -20.19 26.11 16.59
CA LYS A 256 -19.54 24.94 17.18
C LYS A 256 -19.38 23.81 16.19
N GLN A 257 -18.21 23.19 16.22
CA GLN A 257 -17.95 21.94 15.54
C GLN A 257 -18.43 20.78 16.42
N VAL A 258 -19.32 19.96 15.88
CA VAL A 258 -19.93 18.84 16.61
C VAL A 258 -19.46 17.54 16.02
N LEU A 259 -18.80 16.70 16.81
CA LEU A 259 -18.47 15.33 16.42
C LEU A 259 -19.76 14.52 16.24
N PHE A 260 -19.84 13.76 15.15
CA PHE A 260 -20.92 12.79 14.94
C PHE A 260 -20.43 11.41 14.50
N GLY A 261 -19.13 11.25 14.22
CA GLY A 261 -18.56 9.94 13.98
C GLY A 261 -17.05 9.89 13.79
N VAL A 262 -16.55 8.67 13.60
CA VAL A 262 -15.14 8.35 13.38
C VAL A 262 -15.05 7.41 12.18
N VAL A 263 -14.14 7.68 11.24
CA VAL A 263 -13.85 6.74 10.14
C VAL A 263 -12.60 5.96 10.50
N HIS A 264 -12.69 4.63 10.45
CA HIS A 264 -11.55 3.72 10.60
C HIS A 264 -10.98 3.44 9.21
N VAL A 265 -9.68 3.69 9.01
CA VAL A 265 -9.05 3.68 7.68
C VAL A 265 -7.98 2.61 7.63
N LYS A 266 -8.14 1.61 6.75
CA LYS A 266 -7.19 0.48 6.67
C LYS A 266 -6.79 0.18 5.23
N ALA A 267 -5.49 -0.02 4.99
CA ALA A 267 -5.04 -0.53 3.70
C ALA A 267 -5.42 -2.01 3.53
N SER A 268 -5.19 -2.80 4.57
CA SER A 268 -5.55 -4.22 4.67
C SER A 268 -6.29 -4.44 5.99
N ILE A 269 -7.17 -5.42 6.04
CA ILE A 269 -8.04 -5.66 7.18
C ILE A 269 -7.27 -6.45 8.25
N ALA A 270 -6.60 -7.54 7.86
CA ALA A 270 -5.80 -8.44 8.71
C ALA A 270 -6.48 -8.75 10.07
N GLU A 271 -5.72 -9.21 11.07
CA GLU A 271 -6.23 -9.26 12.45
C GLU A 271 -6.45 -7.87 13.07
N ARG A 272 -5.79 -6.84 12.52
CA ARG A 272 -5.75 -5.49 13.10
C ARG A 272 -7.11 -4.79 13.24
N ARG A 273 -8.14 -5.25 12.55
CA ARG A 273 -9.50 -4.71 12.72
C ARG A 273 -10.05 -4.91 14.14
N THR A 274 -9.62 -5.95 14.85
CA THR A 274 -10.10 -6.25 16.21
C THR A 274 -9.67 -5.20 17.22
N ASP A 275 -8.58 -4.47 16.93
CA ASP A 275 -8.14 -3.33 17.74
C ASP A 275 -9.13 -2.16 17.72
N ASP A 276 -9.91 -2.03 16.65
CA ASP A 276 -10.83 -0.91 16.43
C ASP A 276 -12.28 -1.24 16.82
N VAL A 277 -12.62 -2.53 16.89
CA VAL A 277 -13.96 -3.04 17.23
C VAL A 277 -14.48 -2.42 18.54
N PRO A 278 -13.76 -2.45 19.69
CA PRO A 278 -14.30 -1.93 20.94
C PRO A 278 -14.65 -0.44 20.88
N MET A 279 -13.86 0.36 20.14
CA MET A 279 -14.15 1.78 19.94
C MET A 279 -15.38 1.97 19.06
N SER A 280 -15.45 1.22 17.97
CA SER A 280 -16.53 1.33 17.01
C SER A 280 -17.88 0.96 17.62
N GLU A 281 -17.95 -0.15 18.37
CA GLU A 281 -19.15 -0.55 19.11
C GLU A 281 -19.58 0.51 20.13
N ALA A 282 -18.63 1.07 20.88
CA ALA A 282 -18.91 2.13 21.85
C ALA A 282 -19.50 3.39 21.20
N LEU A 283 -19.02 3.76 20.01
CA LEU A 283 -19.54 4.88 19.23
C LEU A 283 -20.95 4.59 18.71
N ILE A 284 -21.16 3.42 18.09
CA ILE A 284 -22.45 3.01 17.54
C ILE A 284 -23.51 2.95 18.65
N LYS A 285 -23.19 2.36 19.80
CA LYS A 285 -24.08 2.30 20.97
C LYS A 285 -24.42 3.69 21.51
N ALA A 286 -23.50 4.64 21.44
CA ALA A 286 -23.74 6.04 21.79
C ALA A 286 -24.48 6.83 20.69
N GLY A 287 -24.85 6.19 19.58
CA GLY A 287 -25.59 6.79 18.47
C GLY A 287 -24.73 7.57 17.47
N TYR A 288 -23.42 7.39 17.48
CA TYR A 288 -22.45 7.98 16.55
C TYR A 288 -22.18 7.04 15.37
N THR A 289 -21.80 7.60 14.22
CA THR A 289 -21.40 6.79 13.07
C THR A 289 -19.95 6.34 13.19
N SER A 290 -19.66 5.12 12.76
CA SER A 290 -18.33 4.50 12.88
C SER A 290 -18.06 3.56 11.69
N PRO A 291 -17.91 4.08 10.46
CA PRO A 291 -17.67 3.24 9.29
C PRO A 291 -16.21 2.78 9.18
N LEU A 292 -16.02 1.61 8.56
CA LEU A 292 -14.74 1.14 8.05
C LEU A 292 -14.56 1.59 6.60
N TRP A 293 -13.43 2.19 6.28
CA TRP A 293 -13.02 2.58 4.95
C TRP A 293 -11.72 1.84 4.63
N THR A 294 -11.67 1.05 3.56
CA THR A 294 -10.56 0.14 3.32
C THR A 294 -10.17 -0.02 1.86
N MET A 295 -8.88 -0.27 1.62
CA MET A 295 -8.40 -0.75 0.33
C MET A 295 -8.53 -2.27 0.19
N ASP A 296 -8.84 -3.01 1.26
CA ASP A 296 -8.97 -4.48 1.25
C ASP A 296 -7.80 -5.16 0.49
N CYS A 297 -6.57 -4.74 0.79
CA CYS A 297 -5.37 -5.23 0.12
C CYS A 297 -4.97 -6.61 0.66
N LYS A 298 -5.09 -7.64 -0.18
CA LYS A 298 -4.50 -8.96 0.07
C LYS A 298 -4.31 -9.72 -1.25
N SER A 299 -3.07 -10.10 -1.51
CA SER A 299 -2.71 -11.06 -2.55
C SER A 299 -1.80 -12.16 -1.98
N MET A 300 -1.82 -13.33 -2.61
CA MET A 300 -0.79 -14.34 -2.43
C MET A 300 0.38 -14.06 -3.40
N PRO A 301 1.63 -14.27 -3.00
CA PRO A 301 2.76 -14.21 -3.92
C PRO A 301 2.58 -15.20 -5.08
N ALA A 302 2.78 -14.72 -6.31
CA ALA A 302 2.72 -15.48 -7.55
C ALA A 302 3.37 -14.65 -8.67
N ALA A 303 3.70 -15.27 -9.80
CA ALA A 303 4.19 -14.56 -10.99
C ALA A 303 3.15 -13.58 -11.57
N ASN A 304 1.85 -13.89 -11.45
CA ASN A 304 0.75 -13.01 -11.84
C ASN A 304 -0.18 -12.84 -10.63
N PRO A 305 0.21 -12.03 -9.63
CA PRO A 305 -0.52 -11.97 -8.36
C PRO A 305 -1.87 -11.25 -8.55
N VAL A 306 -2.90 -11.78 -7.90
CA VAL A 306 -4.24 -11.17 -7.86
C VAL A 306 -4.55 -10.70 -6.46
N ASN A 307 -4.86 -9.41 -6.33
CA ASN A 307 -5.32 -8.81 -5.09
C ASN A 307 -6.82 -9.06 -4.90
N LYS A 308 -7.15 -10.15 -4.20
CA LYS A 308 -8.51 -10.63 -3.96
C LYS A 308 -9.15 -10.02 -2.71
N GLY A 309 -8.36 -9.37 -1.86
CA GLY A 309 -8.80 -8.89 -0.56
C GLY A 309 -9.10 -10.02 0.43
N GLU A 310 -9.78 -9.68 1.53
CA GLU A 310 -9.94 -10.56 2.69
C GLU A 310 -11.40 -10.82 3.09
N PHE A 311 -12.36 -10.15 2.44
CA PHE A 311 -13.79 -10.33 2.73
C PHE A 311 -14.40 -11.61 2.16
N GLY A 312 -13.67 -12.33 1.29
CA GLY A 312 -14.16 -13.56 0.67
C GLY A 312 -15.48 -13.37 -0.09
N VAL A 313 -16.23 -14.46 -0.21
CA VAL A 313 -17.53 -14.49 -0.91
C VAL A 313 -18.65 -13.91 -0.03
N ALA A 314 -19.71 -13.43 -0.68
CA ALA A 314 -20.96 -13.11 0.02
C ALA A 314 -21.64 -14.40 0.50
N ARG A 315 -22.48 -14.29 1.52
CA ARG A 315 -23.25 -15.41 2.05
C ARG A 315 -24.17 -15.97 0.96
N GLN A 316 -24.11 -17.28 0.75
CA GLN A 316 -25.08 -18.01 -0.06
C GLN A 316 -26.12 -18.65 0.87
N SER A 317 -27.33 -18.94 0.36
CA SER A 317 -28.47 -19.34 1.20
C SER A 317 -28.24 -20.62 2.01
N ASP A 318 -27.33 -21.49 1.55
CA ASP A 318 -27.25 -22.87 2.03
C ASP A 318 -25.91 -23.21 2.72
N ALA A 319 -24.88 -22.34 2.62
CA ALA A 319 -23.57 -22.52 3.26
C ALA A 319 -22.98 -21.19 3.74
N ASP A 320 -22.43 -21.18 4.96
CA ASP A 320 -21.79 -20.00 5.58
C ASP A 320 -20.29 -19.94 5.25
N ASP A 321 -19.98 -19.73 3.98
CA ASP A 321 -18.60 -19.59 3.46
C ASP A 321 -18.05 -18.16 3.59
N ALA A 322 -18.78 -17.26 4.27
CA ALA A 322 -18.32 -15.91 4.52
C ALA A 322 -17.08 -15.94 5.43
N SER A 323 -16.09 -15.08 5.14
CA SER A 323 -14.93 -14.95 6.03
C SER A 323 -15.33 -14.31 7.35
N ASP A 324 -14.60 -14.60 8.43
CA ASP A 324 -14.84 -13.95 9.74
C ASP A 324 -14.84 -12.43 9.63
N LYS A 325 -13.98 -11.88 8.76
CA LYS A 325 -13.90 -10.44 8.47
C LYS A 325 -15.18 -9.88 7.87
N ARG A 326 -15.89 -10.66 7.06
CA ARG A 326 -17.21 -10.29 6.53
C ARG A 326 -18.27 -10.37 7.61
N LYS A 327 -18.26 -11.42 8.44
CA LYS A 327 -19.22 -11.61 9.55
C LYS A 327 -19.14 -10.47 10.57
N ASP A 328 -17.93 -10.01 10.88
CA ASP A 328 -17.68 -8.84 11.72
C ASP A 328 -18.47 -7.58 11.26
N ILE A 329 -18.68 -7.43 9.94
CA ILE A 329 -19.46 -6.35 9.36
C ILE A 329 -20.94 -6.72 9.25
N GLU A 330 -21.24 -7.82 8.56
CA GLU A 330 -22.59 -8.15 8.13
C GLU A 330 -23.46 -8.72 9.25
N ASP A 331 -22.88 -9.56 10.10
CA ASP A 331 -23.60 -10.28 11.15
C ASP A 331 -23.45 -9.60 12.51
N ASP A 332 -22.26 -9.14 12.86
CA ASP A 332 -21.98 -8.53 14.15
C ASP A 332 -22.26 -7.03 14.16
N GLY A 333 -22.03 -6.36 13.03
CA GLY A 333 -22.23 -4.91 12.91
C GLY A 333 -21.23 -4.13 13.74
N TYR A 334 -20.00 -4.63 13.90
CA TYR A 334 -18.95 -3.94 14.66
C TYR A 334 -18.63 -2.56 14.08
N PHE A 335 -18.90 -2.34 12.79
CA PHE A 335 -18.81 -1.05 12.13
C PHE A 335 -20.17 -0.67 11.53
N SER A 336 -20.47 0.62 11.48
CA SER A 336 -21.78 1.10 11.00
C SER A 336 -22.01 0.89 9.49
N ALA A 337 -20.92 0.75 8.73
CA ALA A 337 -20.85 0.37 7.32
C ALA A 337 -19.39 0.06 6.98
N CYS A 338 -19.16 -0.61 5.84
CA CYS A 338 -17.82 -0.82 5.29
C CYS A 338 -17.77 -0.38 3.82
N PHE A 339 -16.73 0.37 3.45
CA PHE A 339 -16.50 0.86 2.09
C PHE A 339 -15.15 0.35 1.60
N SER A 340 -15.17 -0.55 0.63
CA SER A 340 -13.98 -1.10 0.00
C SER A 340 -13.69 -0.40 -1.32
N TYR A 341 -12.42 -0.11 -1.57
CA TYR A 341 -11.90 0.40 -2.85
C TYR A 341 -11.09 -0.66 -3.59
N ASN A 342 -11.33 -1.93 -3.25
CA ASN A 342 -10.95 -3.07 -4.07
C ASN A 342 -12.14 -3.49 -4.93
N THR A 343 -12.04 -3.32 -6.24
CA THR A 343 -13.11 -3.69 -7.18
C THR A 343 -13.41 -5.20 -7.19
N ARG A 344 -12.52 -6.02 -6.61
CA ARG A 344 -12.72 -7.47 -6.44
C ARG A 344 -13.39 -7.85 -5.11
N THR A 345 -13.59 -6.91 -4.19
CA THR A 345 -14.41 -7.17 -3.00
C THR A 345 -15.85 -7.45 -3.44
N VAL A 346 -16.47 -8.51 -2.91
CA VAL A 346 -17.89 -8.78 -3.17
C VAL A 346 -18.76 -7.91 -2.24
N PRO A 347 -19.65 -7.03 -2.76
CA PRO A 347 -20.52 -6.22 -1.89
C PRO A 347 -21.56 -7.09 -1.19
N THR A 348 -22.12 -6.61 -0.07
CA THR A 348 -23.27 -7.27 0.57
C THR A 348 -24.48 -7.20 -0.37
N PRO A 349 -25.08 -8.34 -0.78
CA PRO A 349 -26.26 -8.35 -1.65
C PRO A 349 -27.42 -7.53 -1.11
N SER A 350 -28.19 -6.86 -1.97
CA SER A 350 -29.29 -5.97 -1.56
C SER A 350 -30.40 -6.68 -0.79
N GLN A 351 -30.64 -7.96 -1.10
CA GLN A 351 -31.65 -8.79 -0.44
C GLN A 351 -31.15 -9.47 0.84
N GLN A 352 -29.84 -9.50 1.08
CA GLN A 352 -29.28 -10.10 2.30
C GLN A 352 -29.64 -9.24 3.52
N LYS A 353 -30.17 -9.87 4.56
CA LYS A 353 -30.32 -9.25 5.87
C LYS A 353 -28.93 -9.12 6.50
N ALA A 354 -28.51 -7.89 6.80
CA ALA A 354 -27.22 -7.59 7.42
C ALA A 354 -27.36 -6.42 8.39
N LYS A 355 -26.62 -6.45 9.51
CA LYS A 355 -26.57 -5.35 10.49
C LYS A 355 -25.84 -4.13 9.94
N ALA A 356 -24.75 -4.36 9.20
CA ALA A 356 -24.08 -3.36 8.39
C ALA A 356 -23.73 -3.95 7.01
N ARG A 357 -23.40 -3.09 6.05
CA ARG A 357 -23.18 -3.49 4.65
C ARG A 357 -21.77 -3.16 4.19
N ILE A 358 -21.19 -4.07 3.43
CA ILE A 358 -19.99 -3.87 2.64
C ILE A 358 -20.41 -3.31 1.29
N GLN A 359 -19.85 -2.16 0.93
CA GLN A 359 -20.07 -1.46 -0.32
C GLN A 359 -18.74 -1.34 -1.06
N VAL A 360 -18.80 -1.40 -2.39
CA VAL A 360 -17.62 -1.21 -3.24
C VAL A 360 -17.72 0.16 -3.89
N CYS A 361 -16.67 0.95 -3.74
CA CYS A 361 -16.55 2.30 -4.26
C CYS A 361 -15.35 2.39 -5.22
N ASP A 362 -15.25 3.50 -5.94
CA ASP A 362 -14.11 3.83 -6.78
C ASP A 362 -13.61 5.24 -6.44
N PHE A 363 -12.53 5.67 -7.10
CA PHE A 363 -11.90 6.97 -6.86
C PHE A 363 -12.23 8.03 -7.93
N ARG A 364 -13.21 7.77 -8.80
CA ARG A 364 -13.52 8.66 -9.93
C ARG A 364 -14.22 9.93 -9.48
N ASN A 365 -15.09 9.80 -8.48
CA ASN A 365 -15.90 10.90 -7.97
C ASN A 365 -16.13 10.75 -6.46
N PRO A 366 -15.88 11.80 -5.64
CA PRO A 366 -16.20 11.75 -4.22
C PRO A 366 -17.71 11.74 -3.92
N ASP A 367 -18.59 11.94 -4.91
CA ASP A 367 -20.05 11.75 -4.80
C ASP A 367 -20.44 10.28 -5.02
N ASP A 368 -20.08 9.44 -4.06
CA ASP A 368 -20.31 8.00 -4.10
C ASP A 368 -21.09 7.48 -2.87
N GLN A 369 -21.13 6.15 -2.71
CA GLN A 369 -21.86 5.53 -1.62
C GLN A 369 -21.29 5.89 -0.23
N PHE A 370 -19.98 6.14 -0.11
CA PHE A 370 -19.36 6.59 1.12
C PHE A 370 -19.87 7.97 1.50
N SER A 371 -19.76 8.94 0.60
CA SER A 371 -20.21 10.31 0.90
C SER A 371 -21.72 10.38 1.16
N ALA A 372 -22.53 9.63 0.41
CA ALA A 372 -23.97 9.54 0.60
C ALA A 372 -24.34 8.93 1.96
N PHE A 373 -23.60 7.90 2.40
CA PHE A 373 -23.74 7.34 3.75
C PHE A 373 -23.44 8.41 4.81
N ILE A 374 -22.30 9.10 4.70
CA ILE A 374 -21.88 10.11 5.68
C ILE A 374 -22.90 11.24 5.80
N LEU A 375 -23.40 11.76 4.67
CA LEU A 375 -24.38 12.84 4.66
C LEU A 375 -25.72 12.42 5.27
N ARG A 376 -26.17 11.18 4.99
CA ARG A 376 -27.37 10.63 5.62
C ARG A 376 -27.19 10.45 7.13
N GLU A 377 -26.04 9.94 7.58
CA GLU A 377 -25.77 9.78 9.02
C GLU A 377 -25.67 11.14 9.72
N TRP A 378 -25.15 12.17 9.05
CA TRP A 378 -25.17 13.53 9.57
C TRP A 378 -26.62 14.04 9.77
N GLN A 379 -27.49 13.90 8.77
CA GLN A 379 -28.90 14.28 8.88
C GLN A 379 -29.61 13.54 10.02
N ARG A 380 -29.37 12.22 10.15
CA ARG A 380 -29.91 11.40 11.24
C ARG A 380 -29.44 11.89 12.61
N PHE A 381 -28.15 12.23 12.72
CA PHE A 381 -27.57 12.75 13.95
C PHE A 381 -28.19 14.10 14.35
N GLN A 382 -28.36 15.02 13.39
CA GLN A 382 -29.03 16.30 13.61
C GLN A 382 -30.47 16.11 14.08
N ALA A 383 -31.24 15.23 13.43
CA ALA A 383 -32.63 14.96 13.79
C ALA A 383 -32.79 14.40 15.21
N ARG A 384 -31.81 13.63 15.71
CA ARG A 384 -31.80 13.14 17.09
C ARG A 384 -31.48 14.25 18.09
N LYS A 385 -30.50 15.10 17.79
CA LYS A 385 -30.14 16.23 18.67
C LYS A 385 -31.22 17.30 18.76
N GLY A 386 -32.05 17.47 17.73
CA GLY A 386 -33.18 18.40 17.76
C GLY A 386 -34.40 17.91 18.56
N ARG A 387 -34.40 16.65 19.02
CA ARG A 387 -35.50 16.05 19.81
C ARG A 387 -35.22 15.99 21.32
N ASN A 388 -33.97 16.21 21.71
CA ASN A 388 -33.52 16.33 23.10
C ASN A 388 -33.23 17.79 23.41
#